data_AF-A0A966VAU7-F1
#
_entry.id   AF-A0A966VAU7-F1
#
_cell.length_a   1.000
_cell.length_b   1.000
_cell.length_c   1.000
_cell.angle_alpha   90.00
_cell.angle_beta   90.00
_cell.angle_gamma   90.00
#
_symmetry.space_group_name_H-M   'P 1'
#
loop_
_entity.id
_entity.type
_entity.pdbx_description
1 polymer ?
#
loop_
_entity_poly.entity_id
_entity_poly.type
_entity_poly.pdbx_seq_one_letter_code
_entity_poly.pdbx_strand_id
1 'polypeptide(L)'
;MGQRVADKVADFGGSWTFIISFGFFVVIWIGINAFALAGTNFDPYPFILLNLILSCLAALQAPVIMMSQNRQEDKDRQRARSDFMINLKAELEIRGLHRKIDLLIAEEMRTLFQIQQAQVDILLQIRQKLETDPNGWTSSSR
;
A
#
# COMPACT_ATOMS: atom_id res chain seq x y z
N MET A 1 11.32 25.86 -9.67
CA MET A 1 11.25 26.94 -8.65
C MET A 1 9.89 27.00 -7.98
N GLY A 2 8.77 26.96 -8.73
CA GLY A 2 7.40 27.01 -8.16
C GLY A 2 7.07 25.91 -7.14
N GLN A 3 7.44 24.65 -7.40
CA GLN A 3 7.17 23.53 -6.48
C GLN A 3 7.77 23.75 -5.07
N ARG A 4 9.04 24.15 -4.97
CA ARG A 4 9.70 24.39 -3.67
C ARG A 4 9.09 25.55 -2.88
N VAL A 5 8.47 26.51 -3.57
CA VAL A 5 7.77 27.63 -2.91
C VAL A 5 6.38 27.16 -2.47
N ALA A 6 5.68 26.40 -3.31
CA ALA A 6 4.38 25.82 -2.98
C ALA A 6 4.48 24.87 -1.76
N ASP A 7 5.50 24.02 -1.71
CA ASP A 7 5.72 23.10 -0.57
C ASP A 7 5.93 23.88 0.74
N LYS A 8 6.74 24.95 0.71
CA LYS A 8 6.94 25.81 1.88
C LYS A 8 5.66 26.54 2.32
N VAL A 9 4.81 26.94 1.37
CA VAL A 9 3.52 27.58 1.68
C VAL A 9 2.52 26.57 2.24
N ALA A 10 2.52 25.33 1.73
CA ALA A 10 1.70 24.24 2.26
C ALA A 10 2.13 23.84 3.67
N ASP A 11 3.44 23.73 3.93
CA ASP A 11 3.99 23.47 5.26
C ASP A 11 3.63 24.58 6.26
N PHE A 12 3.66 25.84 5.81
CA PHE A 12 3.29 26.97 6.65
C PHE A 12 1.77 27.05 6.88
N GLY A 13 0.95 26.88 5.84
CA GLY A 13 -0.51 26.90 5.92
C GLY A 13 -1.09 25.69 6.68
N GLY A 14 -0.35 24.58 6.70
CA GLY A 14 -0.61 23.38 7.48
C GLY A 14 0.09 23.36 8.85
N SER A 15 0.48 24.51 9.41
CA SER A 15 1.06 24.60 10.76
C SER A 15 0.10 25.21 11.79
N TRP A 16 0.14 24.67 13.02
CA TRP A 16 -0.61 25.20 14.16
C TRP A 16 -0.19 26.64 14.49
N THR A 17 1.06 27.01 14.23
CA THR A 17 1.57 28.36 14.45
C THR A 17 0.88 29.40 13.57
N PHE A 18 0.54 29.04 12.32
CA PHE A 18 -0.18 29.92 11.41
C PHE A 18 -1.59 30.23 11.92
N ILE A 19 -2.35 29.20 12.32
CA ILE A 19 -3.71 29.37 12.87
C ILE A 19 -3.70 30.26 14.12
N ILE A 20 -2.75 30.06 15.03
CA ILE A 20 -2.64 30.87 16.25
C ILE A 20 -2.28 32.31 15.93
N SER A 21 -1.31 32.55 15.03
CA SER A 21 -0.93 33.91 14.61
C SER A 21 -2.07 34.65 13.90
N PHE A 22 -2.83 33.94 13.06
CA PHE A 22 -3.98 34.48 12.34
C PHE A 22 -5.13 34.80 13.30
N GLY A 23 -5.42 33.90 14.24
CA GLY A 23 -6.40 34.15 15.30
C GLY A 23 -6.02 35.36 16.16
N PHE A 24 -4.76 35.50 16.53
CA PHE A 24 -4.26 36.66 17.28
C PHE A 24 -4.42 37.96 16.48
N PHE A 25 -4.07 37.95 15.18
CA PHE A 25 -4.29 39.08 14.29
C PHE A 25 -5.77 39.48 14.19
N VAL A 26 -6.67 38.51 14.04
CA VAL A 26 -8.11 38.75 13.99
C VAL A 26 -8.63 39.33 15.31
N VAL A 27 -8.18 38.82 16.46
CA VAL A 27 -8.59 39.33 17.78
C VAL A 27 -8.15 40.79 17.96
N ILE A 28 -6.92 41.14 17.56
CA ILE A 28 -6.45 42.54 17.57
C ILE A 28 -7.32 43.40 16.65
N TRP A 29 -7.62 42.90 15.45
CA TRP A 29 -8.43 43.64 14.48
C TRP A 29 -9.85 43.89 14.98
N ILE A 30 -10.48 42.90 15.61
CA ILE A 30 -11.78 43.04 16.26
C ILE A 30 -11.69 44.08 17.39
N GLY A 31 -10.65 44.05 18.22
CA GLY A 31 -10.44 45.02 19.30
C GLY A 31 -10.34 46.46 18.80
N ILE A 32 -9.58 46.69 17.72
CA ILE A 32 -9.46 48.01 17.07
C ILE A 32 -10.80 48.48 16.52
N ASN A 33 -11.53 47.60 15.81
CA ASN A 33 -12.83 47.94 15.24
C ASN A 33 -13.86 48.23 16.34
N ALA A 34 -13.89 47.41 17.40
CA ALA A 34 -14.79 47.60 18.53
C ALA A 34 -14.53 48.93 19.25
N PHE A 35 -13.27 49.31 19.45
CA PHE A 35 -12.91 50.60 20.06
C PHE A 35 -13.28 51.79 19.16
N ALA A 36 -13.07 51.68 17.84
CA ALA A 36 -13.44 52.73 16.89
C ALA A 36 -14.97 52.91 16.76
N LEU A 37 -15.74 51.83 16.90
CA LEU A 37 -17.21 51.83 16.80
C LEU A 37 -17.92 52.12 18.13
N ALA A 38 -17.21 52.10 19.27
CA ALA A 38 -17.75 52.31 20.62
C ALA A 38 -18.43 53.68 20.83
N GLY A 39 -18.19 54.66 19.95
CA GLY A 39 -18.83 55.98 19.98
C GLY A 39 -20.13 56.09 19.16
N THR A 40 -20.53 55.04 18.44
CA THR A 40 -21.72 55.01 17.56
C THR A 40 -22.68 53.89 18.00
N ASN A 41 -23.99 53.98 17.67
CA ASN A 41 -24.96 52.92 17.95
C ASN A 41 -24.37 51.54 17.60
N PHE A 42 -24.45 50.58 18.53
CA PHE A 42 -23.84 49.26 18.37
C PHE A 42 -24.46 48.51 17.18
N ASP A 43 -23.62 48.18 16.19
CA ASP A 43 -23.89 47.46 14.92
C ASP A 43 -25.14 47.88 14.12
N PRO A 44 -25.19 49.11 13.58
CA PRO A 44 -26.25 49.54 12.66
C PRO A 44 -26.11 48.83 11.32
N TYR A 45 -27.21 48.74 10.58
CA TYR A 45 -27.19 48.27 9.19
C TYR A 45 -26.11 49.06 8.40
N PRO A 46 -25.14 48.41 7.73
CA PRO A 46 -25.13 47.05 7.16
C PRO A 46 -24.38 45.95 7.95
N PHE A 47 -24.32 46.01 9.29
CA PHE A 47 -23.75 44.97 10.18
C PHE A 47 -22.27 44.65 9.94
N ILE A 48 -21.39 45.61 10.27
CA ILE A 48 -19.95 45.49 10.03
C ILE A 48 -19.30 44.38 10.86
N LEU A 49 -19.76 44.19 12.10
CA LEU A 49 -19.20 43.19 13.01
C LEU A 49 -19.60 41.77 12.59
N LEU A 50 -20.86 41.59 12.18
CA LEU A 50 -21.34 40.32 11.66
C LEU A 50 -20.57 39.88 10.41
N ASN A 51 -20.37 40.80 9.45
CA ASN A 51 -19.60 40.52 8.24
C ASN A 51 -18.14 40.17 8.52
N LEU A 52 -17.54 40.78 9.55
CA LEU A 52 -16.18 40.48 9.99
C LEU A 52 -16.08 39.05 10.55
N ILE A 53 -17.03 38.64 11.39
CA ILE A 53 -17.07 37.28 11.96
C ILE A 53 -17.26 36.24 10.85
N LEU A 54 -18.19 36.48 9.93
CA LEU A 54 -18.47 35.56 8.81
C LEU A 54 -17.23 35.40 7.90
N SER A 55 -16.53 36.50 7.61
CA SER A 55 -15.30 36.46 6.80
C SER A 55 -14.17 35.69 7.50
N CYS A 56 -14.05 35.83 8.83
CA CYS A 56 -13.07 35.08 9.61
C CYS A 56 -13.37 33.57 9.63
N LEU A 57 -14.64 33.20 9.82
CA LEU A 57 -15.07 31.80 9.76
C LEU A 57 -14.72 31.17 8.41
N ALA A 58 -14.96 31.88 7.31
CA ALA A 58 -14.58 31.43 5.98
C ALA A 58 -13.06 31.30 5.81
N ALA A 59 -12.28 32.28 6.31
CA ALA A 59 -10.83 32.26 6.20
C ALA A 59 -10.17 31.09 6.96
N LEU A 60 -10.73 30.67 8.10
CA LEU A 60 -10.24 29.53 8.88
C LEU A 60 -10.54 28.16 8.24
N GLN A 61 -11.45 28.08 7.28
CA GLN A 61 -11.81 26.79 6.65
C GLN A 61 -10.64 26.21 5.85
N ALA A 62 -9.95 27.01 5.03
CA ALA A 62 -8.89 26.50 4.15
C ALA A 62 -7.71 25.87 4.94
N PRO A 63 -7.17 26.49 6.01
CA PRO A 63 -6.14 25.87 6.83
C PRO A 63 -6.61 24.60 7.55
N VAL A 64 -7.84 24.59 8.08
CA VAL A 64 -8.38 23.40 8.77
C VAL A 64 -8.55 22.23 7.79
N ILE A 65 -9.03 22.50 6.58
CA ILE A 65 -9.12 21.51 5.51
C ILE A 65 -7.71 21.01 5.16
N MET A 66 -6.76 21.90 4.93
CA MET A 66 -5.36 21.55 4.59
C MET A 66 -4.70 20.69 5.68
N MET A 67 -4.96 20.99 6.95
CA MET A 67 -4.49 20.19 8.10
C MET A 67 -5.06 18.77 8.11
N SER A 68 -6.37 18.67 7.86
CA SER A 68 -7.04 17.38 7.80
C SER A 68 -6.50 16.53 6.65
N GLN A 69 -6.16 17.18 5.53
CA GLN A 69 -5.53 16.57 4.37
C GLN A 69 -4.10 16.11 4.68
N ASN A 70 -3.25 16.96 5.26
CA ASN A 70 -1.87 16.61 5.60
C ASN A 70 -1.80 15.40 6.56
N ARG A 71 -2.69 15.37 7.57
CA ARG A 71 -2.81 14.22 8.47
C ARG A 71 -3.29 12.95 7.75
N GLN A 72 -4.18 13.08 6.77
CA GLN A 72 -4.67 11.95 5.98
C GLN A 72 -3.57 11.42 5.05
N GLU A 73 -2.82 12.31 4.40
CA GLU A 73 -1.69 11.96 3.54
C GLU A 73 -0.59 11.21 4.31
N ASP A 74 -0.27 11.63 5.53
CA ASP A 74 0.68 10.90 6.39
C ASP A 74 0.22 9.47 6.69
N LYS A 75 -1.08 9.28 6.97
CA LYS A 75 -1.67 7.94 7.19
C LYS A 75 -1.65 7.12 5.90
N ASP A 76 -1.99 7.73 4.77
CA ASP A 76 -2.01 7.07 3.48
C ASP A 76 -0.60 6.66 3.04
N ARG A 77 0.42 7.49 3.32
CA ARG A 77 1.83 7.16 3.11
C ARG A 77 2.28 5.98 3.96
N GLN A 78 1.84 5.90 5.22
CA GLN A 78 2.14 4.75 6.08
C GLN A 78 1.45 3.48 5.58
N ARG A 79 0.17 3.57 5.18
CA ARG A 79 -0.56 2.45 4.58
C ARG A 79 0.12 1.94 3.31
N ALA A 80 0.49 2.83 2.40
CA ALA A 80 1.20 2.48 1.18
C ALA A 80 2.53 1.76 1.44
N ARG A 81 3.28 2.17 2.47
CA ARG A 81 4.50 1.45 2.89
C ARG A 81 4.20 0.07 3.43
N SER A 82 3.16 -0.08 4.26
CA SER A 82 2.73 -1.38 4.78
C SER A 82 2.31 -2.31 3.65
N ASP A 83 1.49 -1.83 2.72
CA ASP A 83 1.00 -2.60 1.57
C ASP A 83 2.17 -3.05 0.67
N PHE A 84 3.13 -2.16 0.43
CA PHE A 84 4.35 -2.50 -0.29
C PHE A 84 5.14 -3.63 0.38
N MET A 85 5.31 -3.57 1.70
CA MET A 85 6.02 -4.62 2.45
C MET A 85 5.28 -5.96 2.44
N ILE A 86 3.95 -5.94 2.53
CA ILE A 86 3.11 -7.15 2.41
C ILE A 86 3.28 -7.75 1.02
N ASN A 87 3.24 -6.93 -0.03
CA ASN A 87 3.41 -7.39 -1.40
C ASN A 87 4.80 -8.01 -1.64
N LEU A 88 5.87 -7.38 -1.14
CA LEU A 88 7.22 -7.92 -1.22
C LEU A 88 7.35 -9.26 -0.49
N LYS A 89 6.73 -9.39 0.68
CA LYS A 89 6.70 -10.65 1.44
C LYS A 89 5.95 -11.74 0.66
N ALA A 90 4.79 -11.43 0.10
CA ALA A 90 4.02 -12.36 -0.72
C ALA A 90 4.83 -12.81 -1.95
N GLU A 91 5.55 -11.90 -2.60
CA GLU A 91 6.41 -12.24 -3.74
C GLU A 91 7.54 -13.22 -3.34
N LEU A 92 8.17 -13.00 -2.19
CA LEU A 92 9.20 -13.90 -1.67
C LEU A 92 8.63 -15.27 -1.29
N GLU A 93 7.45 -15.32 -0.70
CA GLU A 93 6.75 -16.57 -0.37
C GLU A 93 6.40 -17.35 -1.65
N ILE A 94 5.88 -16.68 -2.68
CA ILE A 94 5.61 -17.29 -3.99
C ILE A 94 6.90 -17.83 -4.61
N ARG A 95 7.99 -17.05 -4.64
CA ARG A 95 9.30 -17.53 -5.11
C ARG A 95 9.80 -18.73 -4.30
N GLY A 96 9.54 -18.74 -3.00
CA GLY A 96 9.84 -19.87 -2.12
C GLY A 96 9.05 -21.13 -2.47
N LEU A 97 7.76 -21.01 -2.71
CA LEU A 97 6.90 -22.11 -3.16
C LEU A 97 7.31 -22.62 -4.54
N HIS A 98 7.62 -21.72 -5.48
CA HIS A 98 8.06 -22.08 -6.83
C HIS A 98 9.30 -22.98 -6.79
N ARG A 99 10.32 -22.59 -6.01
CA ARG A 99 11.52 -23.42 -5.82
C ARG A 99 11.22 -24.80 -5.23
N LYS A 100 10.28 -24.89 -4.28
CA LYS A 100 9.88 -26.19 -3.72
C LYS A 100 9.20 -27.07 -4.77
N ILE A 101 8.34 -26.48 -5.60
CA ILE A 101 7.70 -27.18 -6.72
C ILE A 101 8.74 -27.67 -7.71
N ASP A 102 9.70 -26.83 -8.10
CA ASP A 102 10.79 -27.23 -9.01
C ASP A 102 11.60 -28.41 -8.47
N LEU A 103 11.89 -28.41 -7.17
CA LEU A 103 12.59 -29.52 -6.50
C LEU A 103 11.75 -30.81 -6.52
N LEU A 104 10.46 -30.72 -6.20
CA LEU A 104 9.56 -31.88 -6.24
C LEU A 104 9.43 -32.45 -7.65
N ILE A 105 9.28 -31.60 -8.66
CA ILE A 105 9.22 -32.04 -10.08
C ILE A 105 10.52 -32.75 -10.48
N ALA A 106 11.67 -32.23 -10.06
CA ALA A 106 12.96 -32.87 -10.36
C ALA A 106 13.11 -34.25 -9.69
N GLU A 107 12.61 -34.40 -8.46
CA GLU A 107 12.59 -35.68 -7.74
C GLU A 107 11.63 -36.69 -8.38
N GLU A 108 10.44 -36.24 -8.77
CA GLU A 108 9.45 -37.07 -9.46
C GLU A 108 9.95 -37.53 -10.83
N MET A 109 10.59 -36.64 -11.60
CA MET A 109 11.24 -37.02 -12.86
C MET A 109 12.31 -38.09 -12.66
N ARG A 110 13.16 -37.97 -11.63
CA ARG A 110 14.16 -39.01 -11.31
C ARG A 110 13.51 -40.35 -11.00
N THR A 111 12.45 -40.33 -10.21
CA THR A 111 11.69 -41.54 -9.85
C THR A 111 11.09 -42.20 -11.10
N LEU A 112 10.48 -41.42 -11.99
CA LEU A 112 9.93 -41.92 -13.26
C LEU A 112 11.01 -42.56 -14.14
N PHE A 113 12.20 -41.93 -14.25
CA PHE A 113 13.32 -42.52 -14.99
C PHE A 113 13.80 -43.84 -14.37
N GLN A 114 13.87 -43.94 -13.04
CA GLN A 114 14.27 -45.18 -12.36
C GLN A 114 13.26 -46.32 -12.63
N ILE A 115 11.96 -46.02 -12.54
CA ILE A 115 10.90 -46.99 -12.86
C ILE A 115 11.02 -47.43 -14.32
N GLN A 116 11.25 -46.51 -15.25
CA GLN A 116 11.41 -46.82 -16.66
C GLN A 116 12.63 -47.71 -16.93
N GLN A 117 13.77 -47.44 -16.31
CA GLN A 117 14.97 -48.27 -16.42
C GLN A 117 14.72 -49.68 -15.89
N ALA A 118 14.09 -49.81 -14.72
CA ALA A 118 13.73 -51.11 -14.16
C ALA A 118 12.79 -51.91 -15.07
N GLN A 119 11.82 -51.25 -15.72
CA GLN A 119 10.94 -51.88 -16.71
C GLN A 119 11.74 -52.39 -17.93
N VAL A 120 12.68 -51.60 -18.44
CA VAL A 120 13.54 -52.01 -19.57
C VAL A 120 14.40 -53.21 -19.19
N ASP A 121 15.02 -53.21 -18.00
CA ASP A 121 15.84 -54.33 -17.53
C ASP A 121 15.03 -55.62 -17.42
N ILE A 122 13.81 -55.55 -16.88
CA ILE A 122 12.89 -56.70 -16.81
C ILE A 122 12.55 -57.21 -18.22
N LEU A 123 12.26 -56.33 -19.17
CA LEU A 123 11.98 -56.71 -20.56
C LEU A 123 13.18 -57.41 -21.21
N LEU A 124 14.40 -56.93 -20.97
CA LEU A 124 15.62 -57.56 -21.46
C LEU A 124 15.83 -58.94 -20.85
N GLN A 125 15.57 -59.11 -19.55
CA GLN A 125 15.62 -60.42 -18.87
C GLN A 125 14.59 -61.40 -19.42
N ILE A 126 13.34 -60.95 -19.64
CA ILE A 126 12.28 -61.77 -20.25
C ILE A 126 12.70 -62.20 -21.66
N ARG A 127 13.18 -61.26 -22.48
CA ARG A 127 13.66 -61.55 -23.84
C ARG A 127 14.78 -62.58 -23.83
N GLN A 128 15.79 -62.38 -22.98
CA GLN A 128 16.92 -63.31 -22.85
C GLN A 128 16.43 -64.71 -22.45
N LYS A 129 15.50 -64.80 -21.49
CA LYS A 129 14.94 -66.09 -21.06
C LYS A 129 14.19 -66.81 -22.20
N LEU A 130 13.42 -66.07 -22.99
CA LEU A 130 12.73 -66.60 -24.19
C LEU A 130 13.71 -67.06 -25.28
N GLU A 131 14.83 -66.36 -25.48
CA GLU A 131 15.87 -66.75 -26.44
C GLU A 131 16.63 -68.01 -26.00
N THR A 132 16.90 -68.15 -24.70
CA THR A 132 17.61 -69.32 -24.15
C THR A 132 16.73 -70.57 -23.99
N ASP A 133 15.41 -70.40 -23.85
CA ASP A 133 14.46 -71.51 -23.74
C ASP A 133 13.17 -71.24 -24.55
N PRO A 134 13.21 -71.49 -25.89
CA PRO A 134 12.09 -71.19 -26.77
C PRO A 134 10.82 -72.01 -26.48
N ASN A 135 10.96 -73.16 -25.81
CA ASN A 135 9.88 -74.12 -25.59
C ASN A 135 9.47 -74.29 -24.11
N GLY A 136 10.16 -73.65 -23.16
CA GLY A 136 9.96 -73.81 -21.71
C GLY A 136 8.53 -73.53 -21.22
N TRP A 137 7.84 -72.58 -21.85
CA TRP A 137 6.45 -72.23 -21.54
C TRP A 137 5.44 -73.34 -21.92
N THR A 138 5.81 -74.28 -22.78
CA THR A 138 4.97 -75.42 -23.17
C THR A 138 5.06 -76.62 -22.21
N SER A 139 6.05 -76.63 -21.31
CA SER A 139 6.30 -77.74 -20.39
C SER A 139 5.61 -77.62 -19.02
N SER A 140 5.21 -76.39 -18.63
CA SER A 140 4.60 -76.10 -17.33
C SER A 140 3.06 -76.13 -17.33
N SER A 141 2.43 -76.41 -18.47
CA SER A 141 0.96 -76.35 -18.66
C SER A 141 0.32 -77.71 -19.01
N ARG A 142 1.00 -78.83 -18.71
CA ARG A 142 0.37 -80.18 -18.63
C ARG A 142 0.32 -80.67 -17.20
#